data_AF-A0A960G6D1-F1
#
_entry.id   AF-A0A960G6D1-F1
#
_cell.length_a   1.000
_cell.length_b   1.000
_cell.length_c   1.000
_cell.angle_alpha   90.00
_cell.angle_beta   90.00
_cell.angle_gamma   90.00
#
_symmetry.space_group_name_H-M   'P 1'
#
loop_
_entity.id
_entity.type
_entity.pdbx_description
1 polymer ?
#
loop_
_entity_poly.entity_id
_entity_poly.type
_entity_poly.pdbx_seq_one_letter_code
_entity_poly.pdbx_strand_id
1 'polypeptide(L)'
;MTHDALVRTGEIAVIAVVLVLAVLLLGSLRRMPRGPRWLVVFACLLLYAAIVLPGAAALWFAAFPLLAGVYPDGVMTPRWLWPPVGALAVAVVGDLVTAGAWSESPWWALVVNGQLVLLLAQVYRYRRRSSTVERAAVRWVILGTLLTMASFAATQAAYGSIGEGSTGSVVAAQLAVLPLLVAVAVGVLAPRALDVDEFLRATVVSLGTVAALAAVMLSLQAPAWVRLVTVAVVAAPVALGMLHVADWLLYRGRPDPDRAVTRMLSALNTPNGQHDTPSTVLHAFTGA
;
A
#
# COMPACT_ATOMS: atom_id res chain seq x y z
N MET A 1 -12.81 31.92 3.14
CA MET A 1 -11.47 31.58 2.61
C MET A 1 -11.63 31.32 1.11
N THR A 2 -10.82 31.92 0.24
CA THR A 2 -10.95 31.77 -1.22
C THR A 2 -10.49 30.38 -1.68
N HIS A 3 -10.93 29.92 -2.85
CA HIS A 3 -10.47 28.67 -3.49
C HIS A 3 -8.93 28.57 -3.49
N ASP A 4 -8.26 29.60 -4.01
CA ASP A 4 -6.81 29.67 -4.13
C ASP A 4 -6.09 29.55 -2.77
N ALA A 5 -6.67 30.17 -1.73
CA ALA A 5 -6.08 30.12 -0.39
C ALA A 5 -6.11 28.70 0.20
N LEU A 6 -7.21 27.95 -0.01
CA LEU A 6 -7.33 26.57 0.46
C LEU A 6 -6.41 25.63 -0.31
N VAL A 7 -6.39 25.72 -1.64
CA VAL A 7 -5.51 24.90 -2.49
C VAL A 7 -4.05 25.13 -2.14
N ARG A 8 -3.63 26.40 -2.00
CA ARG A 8 -2.26 26.76 -1.64
C ARG A 8 -1.90 26.30 -0.23
N THR A 9 -2.85 26.36 0.71
CA THR A 9 -2.62 25.86 2.08
C THR A 9 -2.42 24.34 2.08
N GLY A 10 -3.22 23.60 1.31
CA GLY A 10 -3.06 22.15 1.13
C GLY A 10 -1.71 21.78 0.53
N GLU A 11 -1.32 22.48 -0.54
CA GLU A 11 -0.03 22.30 -1.21
C GLU A 11 1.15 22.54 -0.26
N ILE A 12 1.14 23.67 0.47
CA ILE A 12 2.19 24.01 1.44
C ILE A 12 2.27 22.95 2.55
N ALA A 13 1.12 22.50 3.06
CA ALA A 13 1.09 21.48 4.11
C ALA A 13 1.68 20.14 3.63
N VAL A 14 1.31 19.69 2.43
CA VAL A 14 1.85 18.46 1.83
C VAL A 14 3.35 18.60 1.60
N ILE A 15 3.82 19.70 0.99
CA ILE A 15 5.25 19.94 0.76
C ILE A 15 6.03 19.96 2.08
N ALA A 16 5.51 20.64 3.11
CA ALA A 16 6.16 20.71 4.41
C ALA A 16 6.32 19.31 5.03
N VAL A 17 5.27 18.48 5.00
CA VAL A 17 5.33 17.09 5.47
C VAL A 17 6.37 16.29 4.68
N VAL A 18 6.35 16.39 3.35
CA VAL A 18 7.29 15.67 2.48
C VAL A 18 8.75 16.06 2.78
N LEU A 19 9.03 17.36 2.94
CA LEU A 19 10.37 17.84 3.25
C LEU A 19 10.87 17.34 4.61
N VAL A 20 10.01 17.34 5.63
CA VAL A 20 10.34 16.76 6.95
C VAL A 20 10.69 15.28 6.82
N LEU A 21 9.86 14.50 6.11
CA LEU A 21 10.13 13.09 5.87
C LEU A 21 11.44 12.88 5.08
N ALA A 22 11.72 13.73 4.08
CA ALA A 22 12.95 13.66 3.28
C ALA A 22 14.20 13.88 4.15
N VAL A 23 14.17 14.88 5.04
CA VAL A 23 15.26 15.17 5.98
C VAL A 23 15.48 14.00 6.94
N LEU A 24 14.41 13.40 7.47
CA LEU A 24 14.52 12.23 8.34
C LEU A 24 15.13 11.03 7.61
N LEU A 25 14.71 10.77 6.38
CA LEU A 25 15.26 9.71 5.53
C LEU A 25 16.74 9.96 5.19
N LEU A 26 17.12 11.19 4.83
CA LEU A 26 18.52 11.55 4.59
C LEU A 26 19.38 11.39 5.86
N GLY A 27 18.86 11.77 7.03
CA GLY A 27 19.51 11.54 8.32
C GLY A 27 19.74 10.06 8.62
N SER A 28 18.83 9.19 8.18
CA SER A 28 18.93 7.74 8.36
C SER A 28 20.09 7.11 7.59
N LEU A 29 20.48 7.69 6.43
CA LEU A 29 21.62 7.19 5.63
C LEU A 29 22.93 7.14 6.42
N ARG A 30 23.12 8.06 7.38
CA ARG A 30 24.31 8.10 8.23
C ARG A 30 24.41 6.89 9.17
N ARG A 31 23.27 6.26 9.49
CA ARG A 31 23.17 5.12 10.41
C ARG A 31 23.06 3.78 9.67
N MET A 32 22.85 3.80 8.36
CA MET A 32 22.69 2.58 7.58
C MET A 32 24.04 1.90 7.33
N PRO A 33 24.12 0.56 7.49
CA PRO A 33 25.31 -0.18 7.09
C PRO A 33 25.55 -0.01 5.59
N ARG A 34 26.84 0.06 5.19
CA ARG A 34 27.23 0.13 3.78
C ARG A 34 26.68 -1.10 3.05
N GLY A 35 25.68 -0.89 2.20
CA GLY A 35 24.94 -1.95 1.51
C GLY A 35 23.86 -1.35 0.61
N PRO A 36 23.08 -2.17 -0.12
CA PRO A 36 22.15 -1.69 -1.14
C PRO A 36 20.95 -0.89 -0.58
N ARG A 37 20.77 -0.81 0.74
CA ARG A 37 19.66 -0.08 1.39
C ARG A 37 19.57 1.40 1.02
N TRP A 38 20.67 2.03 0.60
CA TRP A 38 20.62 3.41 0.09
C TRP A 38 19.71 3.55 -1.14
N LEU A 39 19.54 2.49 -1.93
CA LEU A 39 18.61 2.47 -3.09
C LEU A 39 17.16 2.65 -2.65
N VAL A 40 16.78 2.13 -1.48
CA VAL A 40 15.43 2.33 -0.93
C VAL A 40 15.22 3.80 -0.60
N VAL A 41 16.17 4.41 0.12
CA VAL A 41 16.09 5.84 0.46
C VAL A 41 16.10 6.69 -0.80
N PHE A 42 16.93 6.37 -1.78
CA PHE A 42 16.95 7.04 -3.07
C PHE A 42 15.59 6.96 -3.79
N ALA A 43 14.98 5.78 -3.86
CA ALA A 43 13.64 5.60 -4.44
C ALA A 43 12.56 6.40 -3.69
N CYS A 44 12.64 6.48 -2.35
CA CYS A 44 11.77 7.32 -1.54
C CYS A 44 11.95 8.80 -1.85
N LEU A 45 13.20 9.27 -1.96
CA LEU A 45 13.50 10.66 -2.27
C LEU A 45 13.06 11.05 -3.68
N LEU A 46 13.16 10.15 -4.66
CA LEU A 46 12.59 10.36 -5.99
C LEU A 46 11.06 10.47 -5.94
N LEU A 47 10.40 9.62 -5.14
CA LEU A 47 8.96 9.68 -4.93
C LEU A 47 8.55 11.03 -4.30
N TYR A 48 9.38 11.56 -3.40
CA TYR A 48 9.14 12.83 -2.71
C TYR A 48 9.41 14.02 -3.64
N ALA A 49 10.46 13.93 -4.46
CA ALA A 49 10.77 14.91 -5.49
C ALA A 49 9.62 15.05 -6.49
N ALA A 50 8.94 13.95 -6.83
CA ALA A 50 7.76 13.97 -7.71
C ALA A 50 6.60 14.83 -7.17
N ILE A 51 6.56 15.06 -5.84
CA ILE A 51 5.51 15.85 -5.18
C ILE A 51 5.96 17.29 -4.92
N VAL A 52 7.24 17.50 -4.60
CA VAL A 52 7.75 18.82 -4.20
C VAL A 52 8.19 19.66 -5.40
N LEU A 53 8.69 19.03 -6.47
CA LEU A 53 9.23 19.75 -7.61
C LEU A 53 8.15 19.95 -8.68
N PRO A 54 7.82 21.21 -9.05
CA PRO A 54 6.90 21.48 -10.15
C PRO A 54 7.36 20.81 -11.44
N GLY A 55 6.44 20.16 -12.15
CA GLY A 55 6.73 19.44 -13.40
C GLY A 55 7.43 18.08 -13.23
N ALA A 56 7.73 17.66 -12.00
CA ALA A 56 8.39 16.37 -11.75
C ALA A 56 7.42 15.21 -11.48
N ALA A 57 6.11 15.40 -11.67
CA ALA A 57 5.09 14.39 -11.40
C ALA A 57 5.37 13.07 -12.13
N ALA A 58 5.95 13.13 -13.34
CA ALA A 58 6.35 11.95 -14.10
C ALA A 58 7.34 11.05 -13.35
N LEU A 59 8.17 11.60 -12.44
CA LEU A 59 9.10 10.80 -11.62
C LEU A 59 8.38 9.76 -10.77
N TRP A 60 7.11 9.98 -10.40
CA TRP A 60 6.29 8.99 -9.71
C TRP A 60 6.29 7.64 -10.43
N PHE A 61 6.18 7.68 -11.77
CA PHE A 61 6.03 6.48 -12.58
C PHE A 61 7.34 5.67 -12.74
N ALA A 62 8.48 6.21 -12.30
CA ALA A 62 9.74 5.47 -12.17
C ALA A 62 10.06 5.15 -10.70
N ALA A 63 9.84 6.12 -9.81
CA ALA A 63 10.15 6.02 -8.39
C ALA A 63 9.33 4.93 -7.69
N PHE A 64 8.02 4.86 -7.95
CA PHE A 64 7.16 3.88 -7.32
C PHE A 64 7.48 2.43 -7.74
N PRO A 65 7.64 2.10 -9.04
CA PRO A 65 8.14 0.80 -9.50
C PRO A 65 9.51 0.41 -8.93
N LEU A 66 10.41 1.39 -8.82
CA LEU A 66 11.74 1.18 -8.25
C LEU A 66 11.66 0.93 -6.74
N LEU A 67 10.73 1.58 -6.03
CA LEU A 67 10.49 1.40 -4.61
C LEU A 67 9.80 0.06 -4.30
N ALA A 68 8.72 -0.29 -5.02
CA ALA A 68 8.35 -1.69 -5.23
C ALA A 68 9.59 -2.43 -5.80
N GLY A 69 9.68 -3.73 -6.02
CA GLY A 69 10.99 -4.30 -6.43
C GLY A 69 12.19 -4.19 -5.43
N VAL A 70 12.75 -3.02 -5.08
CA VAL A 70 13.93 -2.90 -4.19
C VAL A 70 13.58 -2.88 -2.70
N TYR A 71 12.40 -2.44 -2.30
CA TYR A 71 12.00 -2.39 -0.88
C TYR A 71 11.84 -3.81 -0.29
N PRO A 72 12.25 -4.05 0.97
CA PRO A 72 12.84 -3.12 1.96
C PRO A 72 14.37 -3.10 2.05
N ASP A 73 15.07 -4.00 1.37
CA ASP A 73 16.51 -4.23 1.58
C ASP A 73 17.41 -3.56 0.54
N GLY A 74 16.83 -2.97 -0.50
CA GLY A 74 17.53 -2.35 -1.63
C GLY A 74 17.87 -3.32 -2.76
N VAL A 75 17.45 -4.59 -2.67
CA VAL A 75 17.72 -5.61 -3.68
C VAL A 75 16.45 -5.87 -4.49
N MET A 76 16.55 -5.65 -5.79
CA MET A 76 15.45 -5.90 -6.73
C MET A 76 15.01 -7.38 -6.69
N THR A 77 13.80 -7.62 -6.17
CA THR A 77 13.25 -8.96 -6.00
C THR A 77 11.77 -9.00 -6.43
N PRO A 78 11.42 -9.84 -7.43
CA PRO A 78 12.29 -10.70 -8.23
C PRO A 78 13.25 -9.94 -9.17
N ARG A 79 14.37 -10.55 -9.55
CA ARG A 79 15.38 -9.91 -10.44
C ARG A 79 14.83 -9.58 -11.85
N TRP A 80 13.78 -10.28 -12.30
CA TRP A 80 13.13 -10.00 -13.58
C TRP A 80 12.37 -8.66 -13.58
N LEU A 81 12.23 -7.98 -12.44
CA LEU A 81 11.64 -6.64 -12.38
C LEU A 81 12.54 -5.53 -12.95
N TRP A 82 13.84 -5.80 -13.18
CA TRP A 82 14.73 -4.80 -13.76
C TRP A 82 14.27 -4.30 -15.14
N PRO A 83 13.98 -5.18 -16.12
CA PRO A 83 13.43 -4.75 -17.41
C PRO A 83 12.17 -3.87 -17.33
N PRO A 84 11.07 -4.25 -16.64
CA PRO A 84 9.89 -3.38 -16.58
C PRO A 84 10.16 -2.07 -15.85
N VAL A 85 10.96 -2.06 -14.77
CA VAL A 85 11.34 -0.82 -14.08
C VAL A 85 12.18 0.08 -14.99
N GLY A 86 13.12 -0.48 -15.76
CA GLY A 86 13.92 0.24 -16.74
C GLY A 86 13.08 0.82 -17.88
N ALA A 87 12.13 0.05 -18.41
CA ALA A 87 11.21 0.53 -19.43
C ALA A 87 10.34 1.69 -18.93
N LEU A 88 9.87 1.62 -17.68
CA LEU A 88 9.12 2.72 -17.05
C LEU A 88 10.00 3.96 -16.85
N ALA A 89 11.27 3.79 -16.46
CA ALA A 89 12.21 4.90 -16.38
C ALA A 89 12.45 5.58 -17.74
N VAL A 90 12.56 4.80 -18.82
CA VAL A 90 12.64 5.34 -20.19
C VAL A 90 11.37 6.10 -20.56
N ALA A 91 10.19 5.57 -20.23
CA ALA A 91 8.91 6.24 -20.46
C ALA A 91 8.84 7.60 -19.75
N VAL A 92 9.31 7.67 -18.50
CA VAL A 92 9.39 8.92 -17.74
C VAL A 92 10.37 9.92 -18.35
N VAL A 93 11.56 9.48 -18.77
CA VAL A 93 12.53 10.36 -19.45
C VAL A 93 11.94 10.88 -20.76
N GLY A 94 11.28 10.03 -21.54
CA GLY A 94 10.60 10.42 -22.78
C GLY A 94 9.52 11.47 -22.53
N ASP A 95 8.71 11.27 -21.49
CA ASP A 95 7.67 12.23 -21.10
C ASP A 95 8.24 13.58 -20.65
N LEU A 96 9.29 13.58 -19.83
CA LEU A 96 9.98 14.80 -19.40
C LEU A 96 10.62 15.56 -20.57
N VAL A 97 11.27 14.86 -21.50
CA VAL A 97 11.91 15.46 -22.69
C VAL A 97 10.87 16.02 -23.66
N THR A 98 9.71 15.37 -23.76
CA THR A 98 8.60 15.80 -24.63
C THR A 98 7.60 16.72 -23.96
N ALA A 99 7.92 17.22 -22.76
CA ALA A 99 7.07 18.11 -21.97
C ALA A 99 5.63 17.58 -21.79
N GLY A 100 5.47 16.27 -21.58
CA GLY A 100 4.19 15.64 -21.28
C GLY A 100 3.49 14.96 -22.47
N ALA A 101 3.99 15.10 -23.71
CA ALA A 101 3.30 14.56 -24.89
C ALA A 101 3.14 13.02 -24.88
N TRP A 102 4.04 12.30 -24.19
CA TRP A 102 3.91 10.85 -24.03
C TRP A 102 2.75 10.50 -23.10
N SER A 103 2.59 11.24 -22.01
CA SER A 103 1.51 11.01 -21.05
C SER A 103 0.11 11.29 -21.60
N GLU A 104 0.00 12.16 -22.61
CA GLU A 104 -1.24 12.42 -23.34
C GLU A 104 -1.61 11.29 -24.33
N SER A 105 -0.67 10.41 -24.64
CA SER A 105 -0.90 9.34 -25.61
C SER A 105 -1.77 8.22 -25.04
N PRO A 106 -2.65 7.57 -25.83
CA PRO A 106 -3.56 6.52 -25.34
C PRO A 106 -2.87 5.32 -24.68
N TRP A 107 -1.64 5.00 -25.13
CA TRP A 107 -0.87 3.89 -24.59
C TRP A 107 -0.33 4.17 -23.18
N TRP A 108 -0.32 5.43 -22.73
CA TRP A 108 0.12 5.78 -21.37
C TRP A 108 -0.74 5.14 -20.29
N ALA A 109 -2.01 4.85 -20.60
CA ALA A 109 -2.88 4.06 -19.72
C ALA A 109 -2.25 2.69 -19.38
N LEU A 110 -1.51 2.06 -20.31
CA LEU A 110 -0.81 0.81 -20.05
C LEU A 110 0.35 1.00 -19.06
N VAL A 111 1.05 2.14 -19.13
CA VAL A 111 2.11 2.50 -18.18
C VAL A 111 1.52 2.64 -16.77
N VAL A 112 0.45 3.41 -16.63
CA VAL A 112 -0.24 3.64 -15.35
C VAL A 112 -0.75 2.33 -14.76
N ASN A 113 -1.51 1.56 -15.55
CA ASN A 113 -2.13 0.31 -15.08
C ASN A 113 -1.10 -0.80 -14.86
N GLY A 114 0.01 -0.82 -15.61
CA GLY A 114 1.09 -1.79 -15.46
C GLY A 114 1.75 -1.75 -14.08
N GLN A 115 1.71 -0.61 -13.39
CA GLN A 115 2.27 -0.48 -12.04
C GLN A 115 1.52 -1.30 -11.00
N LEU A 116 0.22 -1.55 -11.22
CA LEU A 116 -0.57 -2.40 -10.33
C LEU A 116 -0.05 -3.85 -10.33
N VAL A 117 0.51 -4.31 -11.46
CA VAL A 117 1.13 -5.64 -11.55
C VAL A 117 2.41 -5.71 -10.71
N LEU A 118 3.16 -4.60 -10.61
CA LEU A 118 4.38 -4.55 -9.80
C LEU A 118 4.10 -4.65 -8.30
N LEU A 119 2.90 -4.27 -7.86
CA LEU A 119 2.45 -4.52 -6.48
C LEU A 119 2.34 -6.02 -6.16
N LEU A 120 2.00 -6.86 -7.15
CA LEU A 120 1.99 -8.31 -6.95
C LEU A 120 3.38 -8.85 -6.64
N ALA A 121 4.43 -8.20 -7.14
CA ALA A 121 5.80 -8.58 -6.81
C ALA A 121 6.15 -8.29 -5.34
N GLN A 122 5.62 -7.21 -4.77
CA GLN A 122 5.75 -6.92 -3.32
C GLN A 122 5.01 -7.98 -2.48
N VAL A 123 3.81 -8.37 -2.88
CA VAL A 123 3.06 -9.47 -2.22
C VAL A 123 3.83 -10.79 -2.32
N TYR A 124 4.37 -11.12 -3.50
CA TYR A 124 5.19 -12.31 -3.70
C TYR A 124 6.41 -12.32 -2.76
N ARG A 125 7.15 -11.21 -2.73
CA ARG A 125 8.34 -11.05 -1.89
C ARG A 125 8.00 -11.19 -0.40
N TYR A 126 6.95 -10.47 0.04
CA TYR A 126 6.43 -10.51 1.40
C TYR A 126 6.13 -11.94 1.85
N ARG A 127 5.54 -12.76 0.98
CA ARG A 127 5.15 -14.13 1.30
C ARG A 127 6.29 -15.15 1.20
N ARG A 128 7.26 -14.97 0.31
CA ARG A 128 8.27 -16.01 0.03
C ARG A 128 9.66 -15.75 0.61
N ARG A 129 10.10 -14.50 0.68
CA ARG A 129 11.52 -14.19 1.01
C ARG A 129 11.72 -13.30 2.23
N SER A 130 10.73 -12.51 2.62
CA SER A 130 10.95 -11.50 3.67
C SER A 130 11.21 -12.12 5.05
N SER A 131 12.28 -11.66 5.70
CA SER A 131 12.56 -11.90 7.12
C SER A 131 11.52 -11.23 8.02
N THR A 132 11.48 -11.55 9.31
CA THR A 132 10.51 -10.94 10.24
C THR A 132 10.65 -9.41 10.31
N VAL A 133 11.89 -8.90 10.26
CA VAL A 133 12.15 -7.44 10.26
C VAL A 133 11.65 -6.81 8.96
N GLU A 134 11.95 -7.42 7.82
CA GLU A 134 11.55 -6.93 6.51
C GLU A 134 10.04 -6.93 6.32
N ARG A 135 9.33 -7.91 6.89
CA ARG A 135 7.87 -7.95 6.85
C ARG A 135 7.24 -6.77 7.55
N ALA A 136 7.74 -6.39 8.72
CA ALA A 136 7.23 -5.23 9.45
C ALA A 136 7.33 -3.96 8.58
N ALA A 137 8.48 -3.76 7.91
CA ALA A 137 8.68 -2.68 6.95
C ALA A 137 7.69 -2.75 5.77
N VAL A 138 7.55 -3.92 5.13
CA VAL A 138 6.68 -4.11 3.96
C VAL A 138 5.20 -3.89 4.27
N ARG A 139 4.74 -4.23 5.47
CA ARG A 139 3.35 -4.00 5.87
C ARG A 139 2.98 -2.53 5.88
N TRP A 140 3.89 -1.66 6.32
CA TRP A 140 3.70 -0.22 6.20
C TRP A 140 3.49 0.18 4.74
N VAL A 141 4.36 -0.26 3.83
CA VAL A 141 4.23 0.09 2.41
C VAL A 141 2.91 -0.41 1.82
N ILE A 142 2.54 -1.67 2.08
CA ILE A 142 1.26 -2.23 1.62
C ILE A 142 0.08 -1.40 2.16
N LEU A 143 0.10 -1.09 3.45
CA LEU A 143 -0.92 -0.28 4.10
C LEU A 143 -1.01 1.12 3.46
N GLY A 144 0.12 1.82 3.32
CA GLY A 144 0.18 3.15 2.72
C GLY A 144 -0.32 3.15 1.28
N THR A 145 0.07 2.16 0.47
CA THR A 145 -0.45 1.99 -0.90
C THR A 145 -1.96 1.82 -0.90
N LEU A 146 -2.50 0.92 -0.08
CA LEU A 146 -3.94 0.66 -0.01
C LEU A 146 -4.72 1.91 0.42
N LEU A 147 -4.24 2.64 1.42
CA LEU A 147 -4.87 3.88 1.88
C LEU A 147 -4.80 5.00 0.85
N THR A 148 -3.68 5.13 0.13
CA THR A 148 -3.56 6.09 -0.97
C THR A 148 -4.54 5.76 -2.10
N MET A 149 -4.61 4.48 -2.52
CA MET A 149 -5.60 4.05 -3.52
C MET A 149 -7.03 4.31 -3.06
N ALA A 150 -7.36 4.00 -1.79
CA ALA A 150 -8.67 4.27 -1.22
C ALA A 150 -9.00 5.77 -1.19
N SER A 151 -8.02 6.61 -0.84
CA SER A 151 -8.20 8.07 -0.78
C SER A 151 -8.45 8.66 -2.16
N PHE A 152 -7.73 8.20 -3.19
CA PHE A 152 -8.00 8.60 -4.58
C PHE A 152 -9.34 8.09 -5.08
N ALA A 153 -9.71 6.84 -4.78
CA ALA A 153 -11.02 6.29 -5.15
C ALA A 153 -12.17 7.07 -4.47
N ALA A 154 -12.02 7.41 -3.18
CA ALA A 154 -12.97 8.23 -2.45
C ALA A 154 -13.08 9.64 -3.04
N THR A 155 -11.96 10.24 -3.44
CA THR A 155 -11.93 11.55 -4.11
C THR A 155 -12.68 11.50 -5.44
N GLN A 156 -12.38 10.52 -6.29
CA GLN A 156 -13.07 10.29 -7.55
C GLN A 156 -14.58 10.07 -7.36
N ALA A 157 -14.98 9.29 -6.35
CA ALA A 157 -16.38 9.03 -6.05
C ALA A 157 -17.12 10.27 -5.51
N ALA A 158 -16.46 11.08 -4.68
CA ALA A 158 -17.06 12.26 -4.07
C ALA A 158 -17.19 13.44 -5.04
N TYR A 159 -16.22 13.62 -5.94
CA TYR A 159 -16.12 14.83 -6.77
C TYR A 159 -16.26 14.57 -8.28
N GLY A 160 -16.27 13.32 -8.74
CA GLY A 160 -16.39 12.97 -10.16
C GLY A 160 -15.09 13.12 -10.98
N SER A 161 -14.05 13.72 -10.41
CA SER A 161 -12.70 13.78 -10.96
C SER A 161 -11.67 13.87 -9.82
N ILE A 162 -10.42 13.48 -10.08
CA ILE A 162 -9.31 13.59 -9.14
C ILE A 162 -8.49 14.84 -9.51
N GLY A 163 -8.36 15.78 -8.58
CA GLY A 163 -7.48 16.93 -8.76
C GLY A 163 -8.01 18.03 -9.66
N GLU A 164 -9.29 17.98 -10.06
CA GLU A 164 -9.87 18.88 -11.06
C GLU A 164 -11.27 19.37 -10.66
N GLY A 165 -11.73 20.46 -11.30
CA GLY A 165 -13.10 20.97 -11.22
C GLY A 165 -13.45 21.74 -9.95
N SER A 166 -13.20 21.18 -8.76
CA SER A 166 -13.58 21.79 -7.47
C SER A 166 -12.40 21.92 -6.49
N THR A 167 -12.44 22.92 -5.60
CA THR A 167 -11.48 23.09 -4.50
C THR A 167 -11.31 21.80 -3.69
N GLY A 168 -12.43 21.13 -3.41
CA GLY A 168 -12.45 19.91 -2.61
C GLY A 168 -11.71 18.77 -3.29
N SER A 169 -11.88 18.60 -4.60
CA SER A 169 -11.17 17.57 -5.38
C SER A 169 -9.66 17.80 -5.39
N VAL A 170 -9.22 19.05 -5.63
CA VAL A 170 -7.80 19.41 -5.64
C VAL A 170 -7.14 19.13 -4.29
N VAL A 171 -7.73 19.64 -3.20
CA VAL A 171 -7.20 19.45 -1.84
C VAL A 171 -7.23 17.97 -1.43
N ALA A 172 -8.31 17.24 -1.74
CA ALA A 172 -8.41 15.82 -1.43
C ALA A 172 -7.36 14.99 -2.18
N ALA A 173 -7.13 15.27 -3.47
CA ALA A 173 -6.11 14.61 -4.27
C ALA A 173 -4.69 14.87 -3.74
N GLN A 174 -4.40 16.11 -3.33
CA GLN A 174 -3.13 16.47 -2.70
C GLN A 174 -2.90 15.69 -1.39
N LEU A 175 -3.93 15.54 -0.55
CA LEU A 175 -3.82 14.81 0.71
C LEU A 175 -3.79 13.29 0.51
N ALA A 176 -4.41 12.77 -0.55
CA ALA A 176 -4.51 11.34 -0.83
C ALA A 176 -3.15 10.64 -1.04
N VAL A 177 -2.09 11.39 -1.39
CA VAL A 177 -0.74 10.84 -1.56
C VAL A 177 -0.02 10.60 -0.24
N LEU A 178 -0.35 11.34 0.82
CA LEU A 178 0.36 11.31 2.10
C LEU A 178 0.47 9.92 2.75
N PRO A 179 -0.57 9.06 2.75
CA PRO A 179 -0.49 7.75 3.39
C PRO A 179 0.68 6.89 2.90
N LEU A 180 0.91 6.81 1.58
CA LEU A 180 2.06 6.08 1.03
C LEU A 180 3.38 6.70 1.47
N LEU A 181 3.52 8.03 1.38
CA LEU A 181 4.78 8.72 1.69
C LEU A 181 5.17 8.54 3.15
N VAL A 182 4.21 8.71 4.05
CA VAL A 182 4.38 8.51 5.50
C VAL A 182 4.70 7.04 5.78
N ALA A 183 3.94 6.10 5.22
CA ALA A 183 4.13 4.70 5.53
C ALA A 183 5.49 4.18 5.05
N VAL A 184 5.96 4.61 3.88
CA VAL A 184 7.31 4.27 3.40
C VAL A 184 8.37 4.86 4.33
N ALA A 185 8.23 6.11 4.78
CA ALA A 185 9.16 6.72 5.74
C ALA A 185 9.22 5.92 7.05
N VAL A 186 8.04 5.62 7.63
CA VAL A 186 7.94 4.87 8.89
C VAL A 186 8.50 3.46 8.72
N GLY A 187 8.20 2.78 7.61
CA GLY A 187 8.73 1.46 7.31
C GLY A 187 10.26 1.44 7.17
N VAL A 188 10.89 2.51 6.70
CA VAL A 188 12.36 2.64 6.65
C VAL A 188 12.95 3.01 8.02
N LEU A 189 12.36 3.97 8.71
CA LEU A 189 12.92 4.58 9.92
C LEU A 189 12.63 3.77 11.18
N ALA A 190 11.44 3.21 11.28
CA ALA A 190 10.94 2.54 12.48
C ALA A 190 9.89 1.46 12.14
N PRO A 191 10.27 0.39 11.42
CA PRO A 191 9.33 -0.63 10.93
C PRO A 191 8.54 -1.34 12.03
N ARG A 192 9.03 -1.30 13.28
CA ARG A 192 8.40 -1.92 14.46
C ARG A 192 7.83 -0.91 15.46
N ALA A 193 7.66 0.36 15.05
CA ALA A 193 7.15 1.39 15.95
C ALA A 193 5.74 1.08 16.45
N LEU A 194 4.90 0.51 15.58
CA LEU A 194 3.52 0.15 15.87
C LEU A 194 3.23 -1.21 15.23
N ASP A 195 2.36 -1.99 15.88
CA ASP A 195 1.76 -3.15 15.25
C ASP A 195 0.70 -2.70 14.26
N VAL A 196 1.02 -2.84 12.97
CA VAL A 196 0.12 -2.45 11.88
C VAL A 196 -0.71 -3.63 11.38
N ASP A 197 -0.58 -4.81 11.95
CA ASP A 197 -1.20 -6.03 11.42
C ASP A 197 -2.72 -5.94 11.50
N GLU A 198 -3.27 -5.48 12.64
CA GLU A 198 -4.72 -5.28 12.81
C GLU A 198 -5.27 -4.22 11.85
N PHE A 199 -4.59 -3.08 11.74
CA PHE A 199 -5.04 -1.98 10.90
C PHE A 199 -4.94 -2.33 9.41
N LEU A 200 -3.89 -3.03 8.99
CA LEU A 200 -3.74 -3.56 7.64
C LEU A 200 -4.82 -4.61 7.35
N ARG A 201 -5.14 -5.50 8.31
CA ARG A 201 -6.23 -6.47 8.19
C ARG A 201 -7.56 -5.78 7.95
N ALA A 202 -7.91 -4.83 8.81
CA ALA A 202 -9.14 -4.04 8.69
C ALA A 202 -9.20 -3.29 7.36
N THR A 203 -8.07 -2.72 6.91
CA THR A 203 -7.97 -2.02 5.62
C THR A 203 -8.20 -2.97 4.44
N VAL A 204 -7.57 -4.15 4.42
CA VAL A 204 -7.76 -5.15 3.35
C VAL A 204 -9.21 -5.63 3.31
N VAL A 205 -9.80 -5.94 4.48
CA VAL A 205 -11.18 -6.41 4.57
C VAL A 205 -12.15 -5.34 4.09
N SER A 206 -12.05 -4.13 4.62
CA SER A 206 -12.97 -3.03 4.28
C SER A 206 -12.85 -2.64 2.80
N LEU A 207 -11.63 -2.34 2.33
CA LEU A 207 -11.42 -1.92 0.93
C LEU A 207 -11.74 -3.03 -0.06
N GLY A 208 -11.32 -4.27 0.22
CA GLY A 208 -11.64 -5.40 -0.62
C GLY A 208 -13.15 -5.64 -0.73
N THR A 209 -13.87 -5.51 0.40
CA THR A 209 -15.33 -5.69 0.43
C THR A 209 -16.02 -4.57 -0.34
N VAL A 210 -15.68 -3.31 -0.08
CA VAL A 210 -16.26 -2.15 -0.78
C VAL A 210 -15.98 -2.24 -2.28
N ALA A 211 -14.75 -2.54 -2.68
CA ALA A 211 -14.38 -2.66 -4.09
C ALA A 211 -15.13 -3.79 -4.81
N ALA A 212 -15.24 -4.97 -4.17
CA ALA A 212 -15.99 -6.09 -4.74
C ALA A 212 -17.49 -5.79 -4.86
N LEU A 213 -18.10 -5.17 -3.85
CA LEU A 213 -19.52 -4.80 -3.91
C LEU A 213 -19.79 -3.70 -4.93
N ALA A 214 -18.89 -2.71 -5.04
CA ALA A 214 -18.96 -1.71 -6.10
C ALA A 214 -18.86 -2.35 -7.49
N ALA A 215 -17.96 -3.33 -7.69
CA ALA A 215 -17.84 -4.05 -8.95
C ALA A 215 -19.13 -4.83 -9.30
N VAL A 216 -19.77 -5.48 -8.32
CA VAL A 216 -21.09 -6.13 -8.51
C VAL A 216 -22.15 -5.11 -8.91
N MET A 217 -22.22 -3.97 -8.20
CA MET A 217 -23.17 -2.89 -8.48
C MET A 217 -23.03 -2.31 -9.90
N LEU A 218 -21.78 -2.16 -10.39
CA LEU A 218 -21.46 -1.59 -11.68
C LEU A 218 -21.60 -2.58 -12.84
N SER A 219 -21.33 -3.86 -12.61
CA SER A 219 -21.42 -4.91 -13.65
C SER A 219 -22.86 -5.37 -13.91
N LEU A 220 -23.75 -5.28 -12.92
CA LEU A 220 -25.12 -5.76 -13.05
C LEU A 220 -26.00 -4.76 -13.81
N GLN A 221 -26.35 -5.09 -15.05
CA GLN A 221 -27.28 -4.31 -15.89
C GLN A 221 -28.75 -4.56 -15.47
N ALA A 222 -29.13 -4.08 -14.28
CA ALA A 222 -30.46 -4.27 -13.70
C ALA A 222 -31.01 -2.98 -13.08
N PRO A 223 -32.34 -2.88 -12.84
CA PRO A 223 -32.95 -1.77 -12.11
C PRO A 223 -32.27 -1.55 -10.75
N ALA A 224 -32.29 -0.30 -10.26
CA ALA A 224 -31.57 0.08 -9.04
C ALA A 224 -31.94 -0.77 -7.81
N TRP A 225 -33.23 -1.09 -7.64
CA TRP A 225 -33.69 -1.93 -6.53
C TRP A 225 -33.15 -3.37 -6.59
N VAL A 226 -33.03 -3.95 -7.79
CA VAL A 226 -32.44 -5.28 -7.99
C VAL A 226 -30.98 -5.26 -7.57
N ARG A 227 -30.23 -4.25 -8.04
CA ARG A 227 -28.82 -4.10 -7.69
C ARG A 227 -28.61 -3.96 -6.17
N LEU A 228 -29.44 -3.17 -5.49
CA LEU A 228 -29.38 -3.02 -4.03
C LEU A 228 -29.65 -4.34 -3.30
N VAL A 229 -30.68 -5.08 -3.70
CA VAL A 229 -30.98 -6.40 -3.13
C VAL A 229 -29.84 -7.37 -3.38
N THR A 230 -29.28 -7.41 -4.59
CA THR A 230 -28.13 -8.26 -4.91
C THR A 230 -26.93 -7.91 -4.02
N VAL A 231 -26.56 -6.63 -3.93
CA VAL A 231 -25.44 -6.17 -3.08
C VAL A 231 -25.67 -6.55 -1.62
N ALA A 232 -26.88 -6.37 -1.09
CA ALA A 232 -27.21 -6.75 0.29
C ALA A 232 -27.04 -8.26 0.54
N VAL A 233 -27.48 -9.10 -0.41
CA VAL A 233 -27.35 -10.56 -0.33
C VAL A 233 -25.89 -11.00 -0.42
N VAL A 234 -25.08 -10.38 -1.29
CA VAL A 234 -23.67 -10.78 -1.48
C VAL A 234 -22.70 -10.10 -0.50
N ALA A 235 -23.13 -9.10 0.26
CA ALA A 235 -22.26 -8.36 1.19
C ALA A 235 -21.59 -9.27 2.23
N ALA A 236 -22.37 -10.14 2.89
CA ALA A 236 -21.84 -11.06 3.89
C ALA A 236 -20.82 -12.07 3.33
N PRO A 237 -21.10 -12.83 2.24
CA PRO A 237 -20.12 -13.76 1.70
C PRO A 237 -18.87 -13.06 1.15
N VAL A 238 -19.00 -11.86 0.57
CA VAL A 238 -17.84 -11.06 0.13
C VAL A 238 -16.98 -10.66 1.32
N ALA A 239 -17.59 -10.17 2.41
CA ALA A 239 -16.85 -9.77 3.62
C ALA A 239 -16.11 -10.96 4.25
N LEU A 240 -16.74 -12.14 4.31
CA LEU A 240 -16.10 -13.36 4.79
C LEU A 240 -14.94 -13.80 3.86
N GLY A 241 -15.12 -13.70 2.55
CA GLY A 241 -14.06 -13.95 1.58
C GLY A 241 -12.87 -13.01 1.78
N MET A 242 -13.13 -11.73 2.02
CA MET A 242 -12.07 -10.74 2.26
C MET A 242 -11.36 -10.93 3.61
N LEU A 243 -12.07 -11.40 4.63
CA LEU A 243 -11.45 -11.86 5.89
C LEU A 243 -10.46 -12.99 5.63
N HIS A 244 -10.85 -13.97 4.80
CA HIS A 244 -9.96 -15.07 4.42
C HIS A 244 -8.74 -14.57 3.63
N VAL A 245 -8.93 -13.63 2.69
CA VAL A 245 -7.82 -13.01 1.93
C VAL A 245 -6.88 -12.24 2.87
N ALA A 246 -7.41 -11.47 3.81
CA ALA A 246 -6.61 -10.72 4.77
C ALA A 246 -5.80 -11.65 5.69
N ASP A 247 -6.42 -12.73 6.19
CA ASP A 247 -5.76 -13.72 7.03
C ASP A 247 -4.70 -14.52 6.24
N TRP A 248 -4.99 -14.85 4.98
CA TRP A 248 -4.03 -15.48 4.07
C TRP A 248 -2.85 -14.56 3.74
N LEU A 249 -3.12 -13.27 3.55
CA LEU A 249 -2.10 -12.27 3.26
C LEU A 249 -1.19 -12.11 4.48
N LEU A 250 -1.75 -11.81 5.65
CA LEU A 250 -1.00 -11.44 6.85
C LEU A 250 -0.38 -12.63 7.57
N TYR A 251 -1.19 -13.65 7.84
CA TYR A 251 -0.81 -14.79 8.69
C TYR A 251 -0.43 -16.04 7.88
N ARG A 252 -0.53 -15.99 6.54
CA ARG A 252 -0.21 -17.12 5.64
C ARG A 252 -1.03 -18.38 5.97
N GLY A 253 -2.26 -18.20 6.44
CA GLY A 253 -3.14 -19.29 6.87
C GLY A 253 -2.80 -19.87 8.25
N ARG A 254 -1.85 -19.28 8.98
CA ARG A 254 -1.63 -19.62 10.41
C ARG A 254 -2.66 -18.91 11.29
N PRO A 255 -2.99 -19.47 12.46
CA PRO A 255 -3.79 -18.76 13.45
C PRO A 255 -3.09 -17.46 13.86
N ASP A 256 -3.88 -16.42 14.07
CA ASP A 256 -3.46 -15.18 14.71
C ASP A 256 -2.70 -15.48 16.03
N PRO A 257 -1.49 -14.92 16.25
CA PRO A 257 -0.66 -15.20 17.42
C PRO A 257 -1.40 -15.02 18.75
N ASP A 258 -2.25 -14.00 18.90
CA ASP A 258 -2.98 -13.77 20.15
C ASP A 258 -4.03 -14.86 20.39
N ARG A 259 -4.69 -15.30 19.30
CA ARG A 259 -5.59 -16.46 19.37
C ARG A 259 -4.84 -17.75 19.63
N ALA A 260 -3.65 -17.93 19.06
CA ALA A 260 -2.80 -19.10 19.31
C ALA A 260 -2.37 -19.15 20.78
N VAL A 261 -1.92 -18.02 21.35
CA VAL A 261 -1.55 -17.91 22.77
C VAL A 261 -2.77 -18.12 23.67
N THR A 262 -3.92 -17.54 23.35
CA THR A 262 -5.15 -17.73 24.13
C THR A 262 -5.62 -19.18 24.09
N ARG A 263 -5.54 -19.85 22.93
CA ARG A 263 -5.82 -21.29 22.78
C ARG A 263 -4.82 -22.14 23.56
N MET A 264 -3.53 -21.79 23.51
CA MET A 264 -2.48 -22.48 24.27
C MET A 264 -2.74 -22.36 25.78
N LEU A 265 -2.98 -21.14 26.28
CA LEU A 265 -3.23 -20.88 27.70
C LEU A 265 -4.52 -21.56 28.18
N SER A 266 -5.59 -21.52 27.39
CA SER A 266 -6.84 -22.22 27.73
C SER A 266 -6.66 -23.74 27.75
N ALA A 267 -5.89 -24.31 26.83
CA ALA A 267 -5.60 -25.74 26.81
C ALA A 267 -4.69 -26.16 27.98
N LEU A 268 -3.66 -25.37 28.32
CA LEU A 268 -2.78 -25.61 29.46
C LEU A 268 -3.48 -25.49 30.82
N ASN A 269 -4.58 -24.73 30.90
CA ASN A 269 -5.41 -24.63 32.10
C ASN A 269 -6.31 -25.86 32.32
N THR A 270 -6.30 -26.86 31.43
CA THR A 270 -7.01 -28.12 31.64
C THR A 270 -6.11 -29.17 32.33
N PRO A 271 -6.66 -30.07 33.17
CA PRO A 271 -5.87 -31.11 33.86
C PRO A 271 -5.05 -32.00 32.91
N ASN A 272 -5.61 -32.28 31.72
CA ASN A 272 -4.95 -33.06 30.68
C ASN A 272 -3.84 -32.26 29.98
N GLY A 273 -4.04 -30.95 29.75
CA GLY A 273 -3.05 -30.08 29.15
C GLY A 273 -1.80 -29.85 30.00
N GLN A 274 -1.90 -30.00 31.34
CA GLN A 274 -0.74 -29.97 32.24
C GLN A 274 0.13 -31.22 32.16
N HIS A 275 -0.44 -32.36 31.80
CA HIS A 275 0.29 -33.63 31.69
C HIS A 275 0.95 -33.82 30.33
N ASP A 276 0.45 -33.15 29.28
CA ASP A 276 0.98 -33.23 27.92
C ASP A 276 1.24 -31.83 27.32
N THR A 277 2.02 -31.03 28.06
CA THR A 277 2.44 -29.67 27.70
C THR A 277 3.06 -29.58 26.29
N PRO A 278 3.95 -30.51 25.86
CA PRO A 278 4.60 -30.40 24.56
C PRO A 278 3.61 -30.53 23.39
N SER A 279 2.66 -31.47 23.46
CA SER A 279 1.66 -31.67 22.41
C SER A 279 0.67 -30.50 22.37
N THR A 280 0.27 -30.01 23.55
CA THR A 280 -0.65 -28.87 23.70
C THR A 280 -0.07 -27.59 23.08
N VAL A 281 1.22 -27.32 23.31
CA VAL A 281 1.92 -26.20 22.67
C VAL A 281 1.99 -26.40 21.17
N LEU A 282 2.35 -27.60 20.69
CA LEU A 282 2.46 -27.88 19.25
C LEU A 282 1.12 -27.65 18.53
N HIS A 283 0.03 -28.21 19.05
CA HIS A 283 -1.32 -28.07 18.49
C HIS A 283 -1.82 -26.63 18.44
N ALA A 284 -1.52 -25.82 19.47
CA ALA A 284 -1.92 -24.42 19.48
C ALA A 284 -1.28 -23.59 18.36
N PHE A 285 -0.05 -23.93 17.95
CA PHE A 285 0.69 -23.23 16.89
C PHE A 285 0.51 -23.81 15.49
N THR A 286 0.15 -25.09 15.36
CA THR A 286 -0.04 -25.76 14.06
C THR A 286 -1.50 -25.77 13.61
N GLY A 287 -2.46 -25.69 14.53
CA GLY A 287 -3.89 -25.82 14.23
C GLY A 287 -4.29 -27.19 13.69
N ALA A 288 -3.41 -28.20 13.84
CA ALA A 288 -3.69 -29.60 13.55
C ALA A 288 -4.51 -30.25 14.68
#